data_AF-A0A4Z0YDG5-F1
#
_entry.id   AF-A0A4Z0YDG5-F1
#
_cell.length_a   1.000
_cell.length_b   1.000
_cell.length_c   1.000
_cell.angle_alpha   90.00
_cell.angle_beta   90.00
_cell.angle_gamma   90.00
#
_symmetry.space_group_name_H-M   'P 1'
#
loop_
_entity.id
_entity.type
_entity.pdbx_description
1 polymer ?
#
loop_
_entity_poly.entity_id
_entity_poly.type
_entity_poly.pdbx_seq_one_letter_code
_entity_poly.pdbx_strand_id
1 'polypeptide(L)'
;MPDNRVTYRRRNPYNTTSNKTRIIRTPGGKLRTLNIKKAGTAPKCGDCGIKLPGVPALRPREYAQISKPKKTVQRAYGGSRCGNCVKDRVVRAFLIEEQKIVKKVLKEQEQDPNETRNEYHYILLGVVGILPSKWVDCRMAKVYVPKASLVAMTSLMRMLRSIGGTAAATLRRQGYSSYRPLSTAIPCFTTYRNTTITKPFSYPIAFFHATPHRRNDDGPPPTDFAAMDVLGNAPVPSTTVDICMSDGFQLNSGARILDGSGVILVGGEAFAWQPWLPRGEHRLLNAKGQWEIPNESLGPLSVLWPRPDLLILGLGPEIRPISPELRRHVSSLGMRVEILDTRNAAAQFNLLVTERGVNEVAAAFIPIGWKEGIGANW
;
A
#
# COMPACT_ATOMS: atom_id res chain seq x y z
N MET A 1 68.56 -30.22 11.89
CA MET A 1 67.21 -29.72 11.53
C MET A 1 67.27 -28.20 11.39
N PRO A 2 66.57 -27.57 10.43
CA PRO A 2 66.54 -26.11 10.34
C PRO A 2 65.89 -25.52 11.60
N ASP A 3 66.49 -24.47 12.16
CA ASP A 3 65.93 -23.75 13.31
C ASP A 3 64.62 -23.06 12.92
N ASN A 4 63.54 -23.43 13.60
CA ASN A 4 62.20 -22.91 13.37
C ASN A 4 61.78 -21.85 14.40
N ARG A 5 62.69 -21.43 15.29
CA ARG A 5 62.42 -20.40 16.30
C ARG A 5 62.25 -19.03 15.64
N VAL A 6 61.35 -18.23 16.21
CA VAL A 6 61.08 -16.86 15.76
C VAL A 6 61.00 -15.93 16.96
N THR A 7 61.37 -14.67 16.76
CA THR A 7 61.35 -13.63 17.80
C THR A 7 60.36 -12.52 17.44
N TYR A 8 59.68 -11.97 18.45
CA TYR A 8 58.85 -10.78 18.25
C TYR A 8 59.71 -9.59 17.84
N ARG A 9 59.27 -8.85 16.82
CA ARG A 9 60.00 -7.68 16.28
C ARG A 9 59.72 -6.38 17.01
N ARG A 10 58.66 -6.31 17.82
CA ARG A 10 58.26 -5.13 18.58
C ARG A 10 58.72 -5.25 20.03
N ARG A 11 58.83 -4.10 20.71
CA ARG A 11 59.18 -4.05 22.14
C ARG A 11 58.18 -4.78 23.04
N ASN A 12 56.92 -4.95 22.62
CA ASN A 12 55.93 -5.70 23.39
C ASN A 12 56.19 -7.22 23.28
N PRO A 13 56.57 -7.90 24.38
CA PRO A 13 56.84 -9.33 24.37
C PRO A 13 55.57 -10.19 24.56
N TYR A 14 54.45 -9.58 24.95
CA TYR A 14 53.25 -10.31 25.36
C TYR A 14 52.32 -10.63 24.19
N ASN A 15 51.63 -11.77 24.28
CA ASN A 15 50.64 -12.23 23.31
C ASN A 15 49.28 -11.53 23.54
N THR A 16 49.17 -10.28 23.12
CA THR A 16 47.94 -9.49 23.20
C THR A 16 47.21 -9.43 21.86
N THR A 17 45.92 -9.04 21.87
CA THR A 17 45.13 -8.88 20.63
C THR A 17 45.72 -7.87 19.64
N SER A 18 46.48 -6.90 20.12
CA SER A 18 47.19 -5.91 19.30
C SER A 18 48.55 -6.40 18.77
N ASN A 19 49.12 -7.46 19.37
CA ASN A 19 50.44 -8.01 19.04
C ASN A 19 50.37 -9.40 18.39
N LYS A 20 49.23 -9.76 17.77
CA LYS A 20 49.13 -10.99 16.98
C LYS A 20 50.12 -10.95 15.82
N THR A 21 50.85 -12.04 15.61
CA THR A 21 51.86 -12.19 14.55
C THR A 21 51.55 -13.39 13.65
N ARG A 22 52.00 -13.31 12.39
CA ARG A 22 52.03 -14.42 11.42
C ARG A 22 53.48 -14.76 11.12
N ILE A 23 53.83 -16.04 11.13
CA ILE A 23 55.15 -16.50 10.69
C ILE A 23 55.12 -16.64 9.17
N ILE A 24 56.07 -16.02 8.48
CA ILE A 24 56.18 -16.06 7.02
C ILE A 24 57.61 -16.47 6.66
N ARG A 25 57.76 -17.30 5.61
CA ARG A 25 59.05 -17.59 5.00
C ARG A 25 59.43 -16.43 4.08
N THR A 26 60.59 -15.83 4.36
CA THR A 26 61.15 -14.79 3.50
C THR A 26 61.80 -15.41 2.26
N PRO A 27 61.98 -14.64 1.16
CA PRO A 27 62.68 -15.13 -0.03
C PRO A 27 64.07 -15.71 0.26
N GLY A 28 64.77 -15.21 1.28
CA GLY A 28 66.06 -15.75 1.75
C GLY A 28 65.96 -17.02 2.61
N GLY A 29 64.83 -17.74 2.57
CA GLY A 29 64.61 -19.01 3.27
C GLY A 29 64.41 -18.91 4.80
N LYS A 30 64.54 -17.72 5.40
CA LYS A 30 64.42 -17.52 6.86
C LYS A 30 62.97 -17.32 7.28
N LEU A 31 62.57 -17.87 8.43
CA LEU A 31 61.27 -17.61 9.07
C LEU A 31 61.30 -16.27 9.82
N ARG A 32 60.30 -15.42 9.60
CA ARG A 32 60.15 -14.14 10.31
C ARG A 32 58.70 -13.89 10.73
N THR A 33 58.51 -13.21 11.86
CA THR A 33 57.18 -12.75 12.29
C THR A 33 56.78 -11.45 11.60
N LEU A 34 55.54 -11.37 11.11
CA LEU A 34 54.88 -10.16 10.63
C LEU A 34 53.66 -9.85 11.51
N ASN A 35 53.52 -8.62 11.99
CA ASN A 35 52.39 -8.23 12.83
C ASN A 35 51.10 -8.12 12.01
N ILE A 36 50.04 -8.78 12.49
CA ILE A 36 48.72 -8.75 11.87
C ILE A 36 47.92 -7.59 12.50
N LYS A 37 47.24 -6.81 11.65
CA LYS A 37 46.26 -5.82 12.10
C LYS A 37 45.01 -6.55 12.64
N LYS A 38 44.44 -6.11 13.77
CA LYS A 38 43.07 -6.47 14.22
C LYS A 38 42.07 -6.35 13.06
N ALA A 39 41.21 -7.34 12.87
CA ALA A 39 40.16 -7.27 11.86
C ALA A 39 39.17 -6.13 12.14
N GLY A 40 38.61 -5.53 11.08
CA GLY A 40 37.51 -4.59 11.19
C GLY A 40 36.18 -5.30 11.40
N THR A 41 35.25 -4.66 12.11
CA THR A 41 33.88 -5.18 12.27
C THR A 41 33.03 -4.76 11.08
N ALA A 42 32.16 -5.65 10.61
CA ALA A 42 31.21 -5.33 9.54
C ALA A 42 30.17 -4.30 10.02
N PRO A 43 29.80 -3.31 9.19
CA PRO A 43 28.68 -2.41 9.49
C PRO A 43 27.37 -3.18 9.65
N LYS A 44 26.61 -2.84 10.66
CA LYS A 44 25.33 -3.47 10.99
C LYS A 44 24.17 -2.54 10.67
N CYS A 45 23.02 -3.13 10.34
CA CYS A 45 21.76 -2.41 10.21
C CYS A 45 21.36 -1.81 11.56
N GLY A 46 20.93 -0.55 11.57
CA GLY A 46 20.51 0.13 12.81
C GLY A 46 19.17 -0.31 13.41
N ASP A 47 18.39 -1.16 12.72
CA ASP A 47 17.12 -1.73 13.24
C ASP A 47 17.34 -3.19 13.64
N CYS A 48 17.60 -4.06 12.67
CA CYS A 48 17.73 -5.50 12.91
C CYS A 48 19.13 -5.98 13.35
N GLY A 49 20.17 -5.12 13.32
CA GLY A 49 21.53 -5.50 13.70
C GLY A 49 22.26 -6.45 12.72
N ILE A 50 21.63 -6.83 11.61
CA ILE A 50 22.22 -7.72 10.58
C ILE A 50 23.39 -7.00 9.88
N LYS A 51 24.44 -7.74 9.53
CA LYS A 51 25.58 -7.22 8.76
C LYS A 51 25.11 -6.76 7.37
N LEU A 52 25.48 -5.55 6.97
CA LEU A 52 25.04 -4.99 5.70
C LEU A 52 25.76 -5.65 4.52
N PRO A 53 25.03 -6.23 3.55
CA PRO A 53 25.64 -6.80 2.36
C PRO A 53 26.22 -5.69 1.47
N GLY A 54 27.33 -6.00 0.79
CA GLY A 54 27.99 -5.09 -0.13
C GLY A 54 28.88 -4.02 0.51
N VAL A 55 28.91 -3.90 1.84
CA VAL A 55 29.82 -2.98 2.55
C VAL A 55 30.96 -3.77 3.21
N PRO A 56 32.24 -3.52 2.87
CA PRO A 56 33.37 -4.31 3.35
C PRO A 56 33.62 -4.06 4.83
N ALA A 57 34.05 -5.08 5.57
CA ALA A 57 34.38 -4.99 7.00
C ALA A 57 35.82 -4.49 7.20
N LEU A 58 35.97 -3.19 7.45
CA LEU A 58 37.29 -2.53 7.51
C LEU A 58 37.46 -1.73 8.79
N ARG A 59 38.69 -1.32 9.07
CA ARG A 59 38.97 -0.43 10.19
C ARG A 59 38.51 1.00 9.85
N PRO A 60 38.09 1.81 10.83
CA PRO A 60 37.66 3.20 10.59
C PRO A 60 38.65 4.04 9.77
N ARG A 61 39.96 3.89 10.01
CA ARG A 61 40.99 4.60 9.23
C ARG A 61 41.08 4.14 7.77
N GLU A 62 40.81 2.86 7.50
CA GLU A 62 40.84 2.29 6.14
C GLU A 62 39.60 2.73 5.34
N TYR A 63 38.46 2.98 6.01
CA TYR A 63 37.32 3.60 5.37
C TYR A 63 37.63 4.99 4.81
N ALA A 64 38.54 5.78 5.41
CA ALA A 64 38.90 7.08 4.85
C ALA A 64 39.58 6.96 3.47
N GLN A 65 40.32 5.87 3.23
CA GLN A 65 41.11 5.67 2.01
C GLN A 65 40.31 5.14 0.82
N ILE A 66 39.16 4.51 1.09
CA ILE A 66 38.35 3.87 0.06
C ILE A 66 37.43 4.88 -0.64
N SER A 67 37.04 4.58 -1.89
CA SER A 67 36.08 5.39 -2.64
C SER A 67 34.64 5.24 -2.09
N LYS A 68 33.81 6.28 -2.25
CA LYS A 68 32.42 6.31 -1.78
C LYS A 68 31.56 5.10 -2.23
N PRO A 69 31.57 4.64 -3.50
CA PRO A 69 30.69 3.55 -3.94
C PRO A 69 30.94 2.23 -3.22
N LYS A 70 32.15 2.01 -2.70
CA LYS A 70 32.48 0.82 -1.90
C LYS A 70 32.00 0.91 -0.45
N LYS A 71 31.59 2.10 0.02
CA LYS A 71 31.12 2.33 1.40
C LYS A 71 29.59 2.35 1.51
N THR A 72 28.88 2.50 0.39
CA THR A 72 27.44 2.76 0.34
C THR A 72 26.75 1.82 -0.63
N VAL A 73 25.45 1.57 -0.42
CA VAL A 73 24.60 0.83 -1.36
C VAL A 73 23.70 1.83 -2.09
N GLN A 74 23.49 1.65 -3.40
CA GLN A 74 22.67 2.55 -4.23
C GLN A 74 21.17 2.33 -3.99
N ARG A 75 20.65 2.83 -2.86
CA ARG A 75 19.22 2.87 -2.52
C ARG A 75 18.97 3.81 -1.32
N ALA A 76 17.69 4.05 -1.03
CA ALA A 76 17.28 4.76 0.20
C ALA A 76 17.84 4.08 1.45
N TYR A 77 18.39 4.90 2.36
CA TYR A 77 19.08 4.46 3.58
C TYR A 77 20.21 3.43 3.37
N GLY A 78 20.84 3.44 2.19
CA GLY A 78 21.96 2.56 1.86
C GLY A 78 23.15 2.76 2.81
N GLY A 79 23.72 1.65 3.30
CA GLY A 79 24.87 1.67 4.22
C GLY A 79 24.52 1.87 5.70
N SER A 80 23.24 2.12 6.04
CA SER A 80 22.77 2.21 7.45
C SER A 80 21.64 1.24 7.79
N ARG A 81 20.78 0.93 6.82
CA ARG A 81 19.64 0.00 6.96
C ARG A 81 19.77 -1.17 6.00
N CYS A 82 19.16 -2.32 6.27
CA CYS A 82 19.05 -3.43 5.31
C CYS A 82 17.86 -3.21 4.34
N GLY A 83 17.70 -4.08 3.33
CA GLY A 83 16.61 -3.96 2.36
C GLY A 83 15.23 -4.14 3.01
N ASN A 84 15.09 -5.16 3.86
CA ASN A 84 13.82 -5.49 4.51
C ASN A 84 13.36 -4.36 5.43
N CYS A 85 14.23 -3.83 6.30
CA CYS A 85 13.86 -2.71 7.17
C CYS A 85 13.52 -1.43 6.40
N VAL A 86 14.03 -1.25 5.18
CA VAL A 86 13.60 -0.12 4.33
C VAL A 86 12.24 -0.38 3.73
N LYS A 87 11.95 -1.60 3.26
CA LYS A 87 10.60 -2.00 2.83
C LYS A 87 9.58 -1.76 3.95
N ASP A 88 9.86 -2.22 5.16
CA ASP A 88 8.96 -2.07 6.30
C ASP A 88 8.69 -0.60 6.64
N ARG A 89 9.70 0.27 6.54
CA ARG A 89 9.54 1.72 6.72
C ARG A 89 8.64 2.34 5.65
N VAL A 90 8.81 1.95 4.39
CA VAL A 90 8.00 2.47 3.28
C VAL A 90 6.55 2.04 3.45
N VAL A 91 6.30 0.76 3.68
CA VAL A 91 4.94 0.22 3.87
C VAL A 91 4.27 0.84 5.09
N ARG A 92 4.97 0.94 6.22
CA ARG A 92 4.44 1.57 7.43
C ARG A 92 4.09 3.04 7.21
N ALA A 93 4.97 3.81 6.57
CA ALA A 93 4.72 5.23 6.30
C ALA A 93 3.49 5.42 5.41
N PHE A 94 3.38 4.61 4.36
CA PHE A 94 2.24 4.62 3.44
C PHE A 94 0.93 4.31 4.17
N LEU A 95 0.86 3.18 4.88
CA LEU A 95 -0.38 2.79 5.58
C LEU A 95 -0.80 3.80 6.66
N ILE A 96 0.16 4.39 7.39
CA ILE A 96 -0.16 5.42 8.39
C ILE A 96 -0.72 6.68 7.72
N GLU A 97 -0.20 7.10 6.57
CA GLU A 97 -0.78 8.22 5.83
C GLU A 97 -2.20 7.93 5.34
N GLU A 98 -2.42 6.77 4.72
CA GLU A 98 -3.74 6.37 4.23
C GLU A 98 -4.77 6.34 5.36
N GLN A 99 -4.43 5.70 6.48
CA GLN A 99 -5.28 5.69 7.67
C GLN A 99 -5.56 7.09 8.22
N LYS A 100 -4.57 7.98 8.17
CA LYS A 100 -4.73 9.36 8.65
C LYS A 100 -5.69 10.15 7.76
N ILE A 101 -5.65 9.93 6.44
CA ILE A 101 -6.58 10.53 5.48
C ILE A 101 -8.00 9.99 5.74
N VAL A 102 -8.17 8.68 5.84
CA VAL A 102 -9.48 8.04 6.12
C VAL A 102 -10.08 8.57 7.42
N LYS A 103 -9.30 8.61 8.51
CA LYS A 103 -9.77 9.17 9.80
C LYS A 103 -10.15 10.64 9.71
N LYS A 104 -9.46 11.42 8.85
CA LYS A 104 -9.80 12.83 8.64
C LYS A 104 -11.14 12.97 7.90
N VAL A 105 -11.35 12.19 6.84
CA VAL A 105 -12.59 12.19 6.05
C VAL A 105 -13.78 11.75 6.89
N LEU A 106 -13.65 10.66 7.66
CA LEU A 106 -14.72 10.20 8.55
C LEU A 106 -15.08 11.27 9.60
N LYS A 107 -14.07 11.94 10.16
CA LYS A 107 -14.30 13.03 11.12
C LYS A 107 -14.99 14.25 10.48
N GLU A 108 -14.66 14.59 9.23
CA GLU A 108 -15.33 15.67 8.49
C GLU A 108 -16.81 15.32 8.25
N GLN A 109 -17.11 14.09 7.84
CA GLN A 109 -18.49 13.61 7.65
C GLN A 109 -19.32 13.59 8.94
N GLU A 110 -18.71 13.31 10.10
CA GLU A 110 -19.37 13.36 11.41
C GLU A 110 -19.66 14.79 11.89
N GLN A 111 -18.95 15.80 11.37
CA GLN A 111 -19.12 17.21 11.75
C GLN A 111 -20.26 17.90 10.97
N ASP A 112 -20.46 17.56 9.69
CA ASP A 112 -21.55 18.06 8.85
C ASP A 112 -22.99 17.93 9.44
N PRO A 113 -23.38 16.82 10.13
CA PRO A 113 -24.72 16.68 10.71
C PRO A 113 -24.94 17.46 12.02
N ASN A 114 -23.88 17.90 12.71
CA ASN A 114 -23.99 18.67 13.95
C ASN A 114 -24.03 20.18 13.71
N GLU A 115 -23.37 20.67 12.65
CA GLU A 115 -23.45 22.08 12.24
C GLU A 115 -24.88 22.43 11.77
N THR A 116 -25.49 21.58 10.94
CA THR A 116 -26.87 21.74 10.48
C THR A 116 -27.89 21.64 11.62
N ARG A 117 -27.71 20.74 12.60
CA ARG A 117 -28.60 20.64 13.77
C ARG A 117 -28.55 21.88 14.66
N ASN A 118 -27.39 22.52 14.82
CA ASN A 118 -27.26 23.74 15.62
C ASN A 118 -27.83 24.97 14.90
N GLU A 119 -27.79 25.02 13.58
CA GLU A 119 -28.40 26.09 12.79
C GLU A 119 -29.95 26.01 12.81
N TYR A 120 -30.54 24.81 12.73
CA TYR A 120 -32.00 24.64 12.83
C TYR A 120 -32.56 24.82 14.26
N HIS A 121 -31.77 24.60 15.32
CA HIS A 121 -32.23 24.77 16.71
C HIS A 121 -32.32 26.27 17.12
N TYR A 122 -31.50 27.15 16.53
CA TYR A 122 -31.62 28.60 16.71
C TYR A 122 -32.75 29.24 15.88
N ILE A 123 -33.22 28.58 14.82
CA ILE A 123 -34.37 29.04 14.02
C ILE A 123 -35.70 28.59 14.66
N LEU A 124 -35.77 27.40 15.28
CA LEU A 124 -36.97 26.87 15.93
C LEU A 124 -37.29 27.48 17.30
N LEU A 125 -36.29 28.04 18.01
CA LEU A 125 -36.52 28.77 19.27
C LEU A 125 -36.79 30.28 19.08
N GLY A 126 -36.69 30.79 17.84
CA GLY A 126 -36.92 32.20 17.50
C GLY A 126 -38.34 32.55 17.02
N VAL A 127 -39.24 31.56 16.86
CA VAL A 127 -40.60 31.76 16.31
C VAL A 127 -41.67 31.15 17.21
N VAL A 128 -41.62 31.45 18.52
CA VAL A 128 -42.78 31.28 19.41
C VAL A 128 -43.16 32.65 19.96
N GLY A 129 -43.82 33.42 19.10
CA GLY A 129 -44.41 34.70 19.46
C GLY A 129 -45.25 35.22 18.31
N ILE A 130 -46.58 35.17 18.50
CA ILE A 130 -47.68 35.80 17.74
C ILE A 130 -48.53 34.84 16.86
N LEU A 131 -49.74 34.57 17.41
CA LEU A 131 -51.06 34.13 16.88
C LEU A 131 -51.46 34.65 15.46
N PRO A 132 -52.66 34.31 14.88
CA PRO A 132 -53.62 33.21 15.07
C PRO A 132 -54.24 32.60 13.77
N SER A 133 -54.88 31.44 13.94
CA SER A 133 -56.17 30.94 13.36
C SER A 133 -56.62 31.21 11.90
N LYS A 134 -57.04 30.08 11.27
CA LYS A 134 -57.91 29.86 10.09
C LYS A 134 -57.26 30.09 8.72
N TRP A 135 -57.26 29.08 7.86
CA TRP A 135 -57.74 29.10 6.47
C TRP A 135 -57.85 27.65 5.96
N VAL A 136 -58.92 27.41 5.21
CA VAL A 136 -59.48 26.14 4.74
C VAL A 136 -58.91 25.80 3.35
N ASP A 137 -58.80 24.50 3.06
CA ASP A 137 -58.67 23.80 1.76
C ASP A 137 -57.73 24.34 0.67
N CYS A 138 -56.82 23.47 0.18
CA CYS A 138 -56.56 23.34 -1.26
C CYS A 138 -55.82 22.04 -1.65
N ARG A 139 -56.12 21.63 -2.88
CA ARG A 139 -55.72 20.41 -3.59
C ARG A 139 -54.22 20.32 -3.90
N MET A 140 -53.82 19.09 -4.23
CA MET A 140 -52.62 18.63 -4.96
C MET A 140 -51.75 19.70 -5.63
N ALA A 141 -50.43 19.62 -5.43
CA ALA A 141 -49.46 19.97 -6.45
C ALA A 141 -48.13 19.21 -6.27
N LYS A 142 -47.70 18.54 -7.35
CA LYS A 142 -46.32 18.10 -7.60
C LYS A 142 -45.36 19.25 -7.34
N VAL A 143 -44.32 19.04 -6.53
CA VAL A 143 -43.16 19.95 -6.54
C VAL A 143 -42.21 19.48 -7.63
N TYR A 144 -42.39 20.15 -8.77
CA TYR A 144 -41.42 20.27 -9.85
C TYR A 144 -40.21 21.08 -9.35
N VAL A 145 -39.00 20.59 -9.62
CA VAL A 145 -37.73 21.27 -9.37
C VAL A 145 -37.53 22.36 -10.43
N PRO A 146 -37.40 23.66 -10.10
CA PRO A 146 -37.02 24.65 -11.09
C PRO A 146 -35.50 24.71 -11.23
N LYS A 147 -35.04 24.49 -12.46
CA LYS A 147 -33.79 25.07 -13.01
C LYS A 147 -34.11 26.48 -13.52
N ALA A 148 -33.07 27.33 -13.53
CA ALA A 148 -32.95 28.70 -14.07
C ALA A 148 -33.36 29.81 -13.10
N SER A 149 -32.71 30.98 -12.99
CA SER A 149 -31.56 31.57 -13.69
C SER A 149 -31.11 32.85 -12.96
N LEU A 150 -29.81 33.08 -12.94
CA LEU A 150 -29.10 34.35 -13.17
C LEU A 150 -29.93 35.64 -13.43
N VAL A 151 -29.62 36.70 -12.65
CA VAL A 151 -29.34 38.13 -13.02
C VAL A 151 -29.94 39.15 -12.03
N ALA A 152 -29.10 40.14 -11.69
CA ALA A 152 -29.38 41.46 -11.10
C ALA A 152 -29.55 41.57 -9.58
N MET A 153 -28.44 41.95 -8.91
CA MET A 153 -28.44 43.16 -8.06
C MET A 153 -27.00 43.61 -7.80
N THR A 154 -26.44 44.30 -8.80
CA THR A 154 -25.35 45.26 -8.62
C THR A 154 -25.95 46.58 -8.13
N SER A 155 -25.65 47.02 -6.90
CA SER A 155 -25.48 48.45 -6.59
C SER A 155 -25.04 48.65 -5.14
N LEU A 156 -23.73 48.65 -4.89
CA LEU A 156 -23.17 49.36 -3.75
C LEU A 156 -21.87 50.03 -4.20
N MET A 157 -22.08 51.20 -4.80
CA MET A 157 -21.22 52.38 -4.80
C MET A 157 -19.69 52.18 -4.85
N ARG A 158 -19.19 52.39 -6.06
CA ARG A 158 -17.93 53.09 -6.38
C ARG A 158 -17.66 54.30 -5.46
N MET A 159 -16.55 54.27 -4.74
CA MET A 159 -15.56 55.34 -4.58
C MET A 159 -14.33 54.66 -3.98
N LEU A 160 -13.29 54.32 -4.74
CA LEU A 160 -12.18 55.22 -5.07
C LEU A 160 -11.46 54.69 -6.33
N ARG A 161 -11.12 55.58 -7.27
CA ARG A 161 -10.32 55.29 -8.46
C ARG A 161 -8.82 55.41 -8.17
N SER A 162 -8.04 54.67 -8.98
CA SER A 162 -6.67 54.95 -9.45
C SER A 162 -5.58 54.79 -8.38
N ILE A 163 -4.55 53.96 -8.55
CA ILE A 163 -3.45 54.05 -9.54
C ILE A 163 -2.86 52.64 -9.70
N GLY A 164 -2.70 52.11 -10.92
CA GLY A 164 -1.37 51.92 -11.53
C GLY A 164 -0.90 50.45 -11.43
N GLY A 165 -0.65 49.81 -12.58
CA GLY A 165 -0.48 48.36 -12.71
C GLY A 165 0.89 47.75 -12.42
N THR A 166 1.00 46.46 -12.75
CA THR A 166 2.17 45.58 -13.08
C THR A 166 1.77 44.15 -12.64
N ALA A 167 1.56 43.20 -13.55
CA ALA A 167 2.53 42.35 -14.26
C ALA A 167 2.38 40.89 -13.78
N ALA A 168 1.73 40.07 -14.60
CA ALA A 168 1.60 38.63 -14.41
C ALA A 168 2.84 37.92 -14.97
N ALA A 169 3.49 37.11 -14.15
CA ALA A 169 4.52 36.19 -14.57
C ALA A 169 3.90 34.81 -14.82
N THR A 170 3.91 34.39 -16.09
CA THR A 170 3.64 33.01 -16.50
C THR A 170 4.93 32.47 -17.10
N LEU A 171 5.54 31.46 -16.47
CA LEU A 171 6.70 30.76 -17.02
C LEU A 171 6.29 29.38 -17.52
N ARG A 172 6.28 29.26 -18.85
CA ARG A 172 6.20 28.01 -19.59
C ARG A 172 7.61 27.52 -19.94
N ARG A 173 7.74 26.20 -19.96
CA ARG A 173 8.89 25.38 -20.36
C ARG A 173 9.46 25.72 -21.74
N GLN A 174 10.76 25.48 -21.88
CA GLN A 174 11.53 24.72 -22.92
C GLN A 174 13.00 25.20 -22.78
N GLY A 175 14.07 24.41 -22.85
CA GLY A 175 14.41 23.28 -23.71
C GLY A 175 15.59 23.69 -24.61
N TYR A 176 16.67 22.90 -24.63
CA TYR A 176 17.87 23.00 -25.52
C TYR A 176 18.78 24.24 -25.30
N SER A 177 20.06 24.30 -25.65
CA SER A 177 21.14 23.36 -25.98
C SER A 177 22.37 24.24 -26.28
N SER A 178 23.54 23.77 -25.86
CA SER A 178 24.83 23.86 -26.57
C SER A 178 25.57 25.18 -26.87
N TYR A 179 26.90 25.06 -26.73
CA TYR A 179 28.02 25.77 -27.36
C TYR A 179 28.75 26.92 -26.61
N ARG A 180 30.02 26.58 -26.30
CA ARG A 180 31.31 27.31 -26.10
C ARG A 180 31.45 28.73 -26.72
N PRO A 181 32.53 29.54 -26.49
CA PRO A 181 33.90 29.18 -26.06
C PRO A 181 34.70 30.17 -25.14
N LEU A 182 35.89 29.68 -24.76
CA LEU A 182 37.21 30.30 -24.48
C LEU A 182 37.33 31.76 -23.99
N SER A 183 38.18 31.94 -22.97
CA SER A 183 39.28 32.91 -23.07
C SER A 183 40.53 32.41 -22.33
N THR A 184 41.67 32.72 -22.93
CA THR A 184 43.03 32.19 -22.70
C THR A 184 43.95 33.27 -22.13
N ALA A 185 44.86 32.83 -21.25
CA ALA A 185 46.24 33.32 -21.03
C ALA A 185 46.39 34.72 -20.34
N ILE A 186 47.46 35.12 -19.65
CA ILE A 186 48.89 34.71 -19.59
C ILE A 186 49.51 35.09 -18.19
N PRO A 187 50.85 35.07 -17.90
CA PRO A 187 51.43 34.63 -16.62
C PRO A 187 52.31 35.70 -15.91
N CYS A 188 52.94 35.37 -14.77
CA CYS A 188 54.29 35.80 -14.32
C CYS A 188 54.49 35.39 -12.84
N PHE A 189 55.42 34.49 -12.52
CA PHE A 189 56.84 34.66 -12.19
C PHE A 189 57.16 35.41 -10.87
N THR A 190 57.76 34.61 -9.96
CA THR A 190 58.79 34.89 -8.94
C THR A 190 58.48 35.77 -7.72
N THR A 191 58.61 35.18 -6.52
CA THR A 191 59.82 35.38 -5.68
C THR A 191 59.90 34.35 -4.55
N TYR A 192 61.14 33.93 -4.29
CA TYR A 192 61.56 33.03 -3.24
C TYR A 192 61.71 33.83 -1.93
N ARG A 193 61.10 33.38 -0.82
CA ARG A 193 61.61 33.65 0.53
C ARG A 193 61.17 32.58 1.51
N ASN A 194 62.17 31.94 2.10
CA ASN A 194 62.07 31.03 3.23
C ASN A 194 61.58 31.77 4.47
N THR A 195 60.58 31.21 5.16
CA THR A 195 60.36 31.50 6.58
C THR A 195 59.72 30.30 7.29
N THR A 196 60.57 29.64 8.08
CA THR A 196 60.32 28.99 9.37
C THR A 196 58.89 28.56 9.76
N ILE A 197 58.79 27.25 9.96
CA ILE A 197 57.83 26.51 10.79
C ILE A 197 57.34 27.32 12.00
N THR A 198 56.05 27.63 12.02
CA THR A 198 55.27 27.78 13.25
C THR A 198 54.00 26.94 13.11
N LYS A 199 53.78 26.05 14.08
CA LYS A 199 52.69 25.07 14.10
C LYS A 199 51.35 25.79 14.29
N PRO A 200 50.30 25.54 13.48
CA PRO A 200 48.97 26.00 13.83
C PRO A 200 48.29 24.98 14.76
N PHE A 201 47.99 25.48 15.96
CA PHE A 201 46.71 25.33 16.66
C PHE A 201 46.06 23.93 16.67
N SER A 202 46.29 23.22 17.78
CA SER A 202 45.55 22.03 18.20
C SER A 202 44.15 22.44 18.68
N TYR A 203 43.15 22.42 17.80
CA TYR A 203 41.77 22.27 18.26
C TYR A 203 41.55 20.82 18.69
N PRO A 204 40.88 20.54 19.82
CA PRO A 204 40.53 19.16 20.16
C PRO A 204 39.49 18.68 19.14
N ILE A 205 39.92 17.82 18.23
CA ILE A 205 38.99 17.00 17.45
C ILE A 205 38.28 16.12 18.48
N ALA A 206 37.02 16.46 18.76
CA ALA A 206 36.15 15.64 19.58
C ALA A 206 36.18 14.22 19.03
N PHE A 207 36.63 13.28 19.87
CA PHE A 207 36.53 11.87 19.57
C PHE A 207 35.05 11.56 19.35
N PHE A 208 34.68 11.17 18.14
CA PHE A 208 33.41 10.48 17.89
C PHE A 208 33.48 9.10 18.55
N HIS A 209 33.45 9.06 19.88
CA HIS A 209 33.00 7.91 20.61
C HIS A 209 31.49 7.86 20.43
N ALA A 210 31.04 7.00 19.51
CA ALA A 210 29.67 6.52 19.56
C ALA A 210 29.53 5.77 20.88
N THR A 211 29.09 6.48 21.93
CA THR A 211 28.51 5.87 23.11
C THR A 211 27.42 4.92 22.62
N PRO A 212 27.39 3.65 23.06
CA PRO A 212 26.26 2.80 22.75
C PRO A 212 25.06 3.45 23.40
N HIS A 213 24.20 4.05 22.59
CA HIS A 213 22.90 4.50 23.05
C HIS A 213 22.21 3.22 23.55
N ARG A 214 22.16 3.03 24.87
CA ARG A 214 21.11 2.22 25.47
C ARG A 214 19.84 2.89 24.99
N ARG A 215 19.17 2.26 24.02
CA ARG A 215 17.79 2.62 23.74
C ARG A 215 17.04 2.20 24.99
N ASN A 216 16.49 3.15 25.70
CA ASN A 216 15.24 2.86 26.40
C ASN A 216 14.29 2.41 25.28
N ASP A 217 13.66 1.26 25.46
CA ASP A 217 12.66 0.71 24.52
C ASP A 217 11.35 1.53 24.59
N ASP A 218 11.45 2.87 24.51
CA ASP A 218 10.32 3.80 24.44
C ASP A 218 9.85 4.01 22.98
N GLY A 219 10.44 3.26 22.03
CA GLY A 219 9.95 3.22 20.66
C GLY A 219 8.66 2.39 20.61
N PRO A 220 7.64 2.79 19.83
CA PRO A 220 6.45 1.97 19.67
C PRO A 220 6.87 0.55 19.25
N PRO A 221 6.26 -0.49 19.83
CA PRO A 221 6.61 -1.88 19.54
C PRO A 221 6.54 -2.12 18.02
N PRO A 222 7.31 -3.10 17.50
CA PRO A 222 7.21 -3.50 16.10
C PRO A 222 5.72 -3.64 15.72
N THR A 223 5.26 -2.79 14.80
CA THR A 223 3.86 -2.70 14.41
C THR A 223 3.38 -4.05 13.90
N ASP A 224 2.51 -4.70 14.65
CA ASP A 224 1.77 -5.86 14.18
C ASP A 224 0.82 -5.40 13.07
N PHE A 225 0.98 -5.95 11.86
CA PHE A 225 0.21 -5.54 10.70
C PHE A 225 -1.28 -5.84 10.87
N ALA A 226 -1.63 -6.86 11.68
CA ALA A 226 -3.01 -7.17 12.02
C ALA A 226 -3.69 -6.05 12.81
N ALA A 227 -2.93 -5.31 13.64
CA ALA A 227 -3.45 -4.18 14.41
C ALA A 227 -3.68 -2.91 13.58
N MET A 228 -3.26 -2.90 12.30
CA MET A 228 -3.49 -1.79 11.35
C MET A 228 -4.59 -2.10 10.32
N ASP A 229 -5.33 -3.18 10.48
CA ASP A 229 -6.50 -3.44 9.63
C ASP A 229 -7.67 -2.54 10.03
N VAL A 230 -7.92 -1.50 9.22
CA VAL A 230 -9.02 -0.53 9.42
C VAL A 230 -10.39 -1.18 9.24
N LEU A 231 -10.45 -2.28 8.49
CA LEU A 231 -11.69 -3.02 8.22
C LEU A 231 -11.88 -4.23 9.15
N GLY A 232 -10.90 -4.53 10.01
CA GLY A 232 -11.01 -5.64 10.96
C GLY A 232 -12.16 -5.51 11.96
N ASN A 233 -12.72 -4.31 12.14
CA ASN A 233 -13.89 -4.02 12.97
C ASN A 233 -15.20 -3.88 12.18
N ALA A 234 -15.18 -4.01 10.85
CA ALA A 234 -16.41 -4.03 10.08
C ALA A 234 -17.20 -5.31 10.43
N PRO A 235 -18.52 -5.22 10.70
CA PRO A 235 -19.31 -6.40 11.00
C PRO A 235 -19.27 -7.34 9.77
N VAL A 236 -18.73 -8.54 9.96
CA VAL A 236 -18.69 -9.56 8.91
C VAL A 236 -20.14 -9.86 8.51
N PRO A 237 -20.48 -9.77 7.21
CA PRO A 237 -21.83 -10.01 6.76
C PRO A 237 -22.16 -11.50 6.93
N SER A 238 -23.39 -11.80 7.33
CA SER A 238 -23.90 -13.18 7.52
C SER A 238 -23.84 -14.04 6.26
N THR A 239 -23.71 -13.42 5.09
CA THR A 239 -23.57 -14.04 3.76
C THR A 239 -22.15 -14.41 3.36
N THR A 240 -21.15 -14.11 4.19
CA THR A 240 -19.76 -14.51 3.95
C THR A 240 -19.67 -16.02 3.77
N VAL A 241 -18.99 -16.47 2.73
CA VAL A 241 -18.76 -17.91 2.50
C VAL A 241 -17.55 -18.35 3.32
N ASP A 242 -17.78 -19.23 4.28
CA ASP A 242 -16.72 -19.77 5.16
C ASP A 242 -16.05 -21.00 4.52
N ILE A 243 -16.86 -21.94 4.01
CA ILE A 243 -16.37 -23.21 3.45
C ILE A 243 -17.03 -23.49 2.11
N CYS A 244 -16.21 -23.74 1.09
CA CYS A 244 -16.64 -24.31 -0.18
C CYS A 244 -16.39 -25.83 -0.13
N MET A 245 -17.46 -26.61 -0.05
CA MET A 245 -17.43 -28.08 -0.03
C MET A 245 -17.47 -28.64 -1.46
N SER A 246 -17.27 -29.95 -1.60
CA SER A 246 -17.40 -30.62 -2.91
C SER A 246 -18.85 -30.62 -3.38
N ASP A 247 -19.79 -30.80 -2.47
CA ASP A 247 -21.23 -30.94 -2.66
C ASP A 247 -22.03 -29.69 -2.26
N GLY A 248 -21.38 -28.60 -1.85
CA GLY A 248 -22.12 -27.43 -1.38
C GLY A 248 -21.30 -26.33 -0.74
N PHE A 249 -21.97 -25.51 0.08
CA PHE A 249 -21.41 -24.31 0.70
C PHE A 249 -21.86 -24.14 2.15
N GLN A 250 -20.97 -23.62 2.99
CA GLN A 250 -21.27 -23.20 4.35
C GLN A 250 -21.00 -21.70 4.49
N LEU A 251 -21.97 -20.99 5.04
CA LEU A 251 -21.91 -19.55 5.27
C LEU A 251 -21.60 -19.24 6.74
N ASN A 252 -21.17 -18.00 6.99
CA ASN A 252 -20.83 -17.50 8.32
C ASN A 252 -22.01 -17.51 9.30
N SER A 253 -23.24 -17.32 8.79
CA SER A 253 -24.47 -17.50 9.56
C SER A 253 -24.70 -18.93 10.09
N GLY A 254 -23.89 -19.91 9.67
CA GLY A 254 -24.07 -21.33 9.96
C GLY A 254 -24.99 -22.04 8.97
N ALA A 255 -25.63 -21.31 8.04
CA ALA A 255 -26.43 -21.88 6.97
C ALA A 255 -25.57 -22.77 6.05
N ARG A 256 -26.11 -23.94 5.69
CA ARG A 256 -25.47 -24.92 4.82
C ARG A 256 -26.37 -25.21 3.63
N ILE A 257 -25.83 -25.07 2.43
CA ILE A 257 -26.46 -25.46 1.19
C ILE A 257 -25.76 -26.74 0.75
N LEU A 258 -26.52 -27.83 0.70
CA LEU A 258 -26.02 -29.18 0.41
C LEU A 258 -26.68 -29.72 -0.88
N ASP A 259 -26.54 -31.02 -1.11
CA ASP A 259 -27.15 -31.75 -2.22
C ASP A 259 -26.62 -31.36 -3.60
N GLY A 260 -25.38 -30.88 -3.68
CA GLY A 260 -24.73 -30.54 -4.95
C GLY A 260 -25.32 -29.30 -5.59
N SER A 261 -26.13 -28.55 -4.85
CA SER A 261 -26.74 -27.31 -5.29
C SER A 261 -25.69 -26.20 -5.31
N GLY A 262 -25.75 -25.35 -6.35
CA GLY A 262 -25.06 -24.08 -6.33
C GLY A 262 -25.66 -23.14 -5.29
N VAL A 263 -25.00 -22.01 -5.08
CA VAL A 263 -25.49 -20.92 -4.26
C VAL A 263 -25.53 -19.64 -5.06
N ILE A 264 -26.58 -18.85 -4.90
CA ILE A 264 -26.63 -17.47 -5.35
C ILE A 264 -26.78 -16.55 -4.13
N LEU A 265 -25.89 -15.57 -4.01
CA LEU A 265 -25.77 -14.64 -2.90
C LEU A 265 -26.14 -13.25 -3.41
N VAL A 266 -27.23 -12.69 -2.89
CA VAL A 266 -27.74 -11.39 -3.32
C VAL A 266 -28.46 -10.69 -2.17
N GLY A 267 -28.19 -9.39 -1.96
CA GLY A 267 -28.96 -8.57 -1.01
C GLY A 267 -28.84 -9.01 0.46
N GLY A 268 -27.75 -9.68 0.83
CA GLY A 268 -27.59 -10.20 2.19
C GLY A 268 -28.31 -11.52 2.46
N GLU A 269 -28.83 -12.17 1.41
CA GLU A 269 -29.46 -13.49 1.50
C GLU A 269 -28.73 -14.51 0.60
N ALA A 270 -28.92 -15.80 0.93
CA ALA A 270 -28.34 -16.90 0.20
C ALA A 270 -29.42 -17.88 -0.24
N PHE A 271 -29.45 -18.17 -1.54
CA PHE A 271 -30.44 -19.06 -2.12
C PHE A 271 -29.74 -20.26 -2.76
N ALA A 272 -30.36 -21.44 -2.62
CA ALA A 272 -29.94 -22.62 -3.38
C ALA A 272 -30.23 -22.39 -4.87
N TRP A 273 -29.24 -22.69 -5.72
CA TRP A 273 -29.27 -22.36 -7.13
C TRP A 273 -28.88 -23.55 -7.98
N GLN A 274 -29.75 -23.95 -8.90
CA GLN A 274 -29.54 -25.10 -9.78
C GLN A 274 -29.81 -24.70 -11.24
N PRO A 275 -28.84 -24.03 -11.91
CA PRO A 275 -29.03 -23.50 -13.25
C PRO A 275 -29.18 -24.57 -14.35
N TRP A 276 -28.93 -25.84 -14.02
CA TRP A 276 -29.08 -26.96 -14.93
C TRP A 276 -30.53 -27.50 -14.99
N LEU A 277 -31.39 -27.17 -14.02
CA LEU A 277 -32.76 -27.69 -13.98
C LEU A 277 -33.58 -27.41 -15.25
N PRO A 278 -33.57 -26.20 -15.85
CA PRO A 278 -34.37 -25.94 -17.05
C PRO A 278 -33.93 -26.77 -18.26
N ARG A 279 -32.67 -27.22 -18.29
CA ARG A 279 -32.13 -28.10 -19.33
C ARG A 279 -32.42 -29.57 -19.04
N GLY A 280 -32.67 -29.94 -17.77
CA GLY A 280 -32.92 -31.32 -17.34
C GLY A 280 -31.68 -32.23 -17.31
N GLU A 281 -30.50 -31.69 -17.61
CA GLU A 281 -29.22 -32.41 -17.63
C GLU A 281 -28.19 -31.62 -16.82
N HIS A 282 -27.29 -32.31 -16.11
CA HIS A 282 -26.18 -31.69 -15.36
C HIS A 282 -25.07 -31.15 -16.27
N ARG A 283 -25.43 -30.33 -17.26
CA ARG A 283 -24.55 -29.81 -18.29
C ARG A 283 -24.67 -28.28 -18.41
N LEU A 284 -23.59 -27.60 -18.07
CA LEU A 284 -23.40 -26.15 -18.12
C LEU A 284 -22.46 -25.71 -19.25
N LEU A 285 -21.92 -26.65 -20.04
CA LEU A 285 -21.02 -26.38 -21.16
C LEU A 285 -21.72 -26.59 -22.50
N ASN A 286 -21.57 -25.59 -23.38
CA ASN A 286 -21.94 -25.70 -24.80
C ASN A 286 -20.98 -26.68 -25.54
N ALA A 287 -21.33 -27.12 -26.74
CA ALA A 287 -20.48 -27.92 -27.63
C ALA A 287 -19.10 -27.28 -27.90
N LYS A 288 -19.01 -25.94 -27.80
CA LYS A 288 -17.75 -25.17 -27.93
C LYS A 288 -16.90 -25.13 -26.65
N GLY A 289 -17.33 -25.77 -25.56
CA GLY A 289 -16.65 -25.72 -24.26
C GLY A 289 -16.78 -24.39 -23.52
N GLN A 290 -17.73 -23.54 -23.92
CA GLN A 290 -18.07 -22.28 -23.25
C GLN A 290 -19.11 -22.54 -22.17
N TRP A 291 -19.02 -21.84 -21.05
CA TRP A 291 -19.98 -21.91 -19.96
C TRP A 291 -21.25 -21.14 -20.30
N GLU A 292 -22.39 -21.82 -20.25
CA GLU A 292 -23.68 -21.34 -20.70
C GLU A 292 -24.82 -21.93 -19.88
N ILE A 293 -25.69 -21.04 -19.43
CA ILE A 293 -26.90 -21.38 -18.69
C ILE A 293 -28.11 -20.73 -19.37
N PRO A 294 -29.30 -21.35 -19.24
CA PRO A 294 -30.53 -20.78 -19.77
C PRO A 294 -30.86 -19.46 -19.03
N ASN A 295 -31.37 -18.46 -19.76
CA ASN A 295 -31.59 -17.11 -19.23
C ASN A 295 -32.54 -17.09 -18.02
N GLU A 296 -33.48 -18.03 -17.97
CA GLU A 296 -34.42 -18.21 -16.86
C GLU A 296 -33.70 -18.48 -15.53
N SER A 297 -32.51 -19.08 -15.57
CA SER A 297 -31.71 -19.39 -14.37
C SER A 297 -31.17 -18.16 -13.64
N LEU A 298 -31.11 -17.02 -14.33
CA LEU A 298 -30.72 -15.72 -13.76
C LEU A 298 -31.95 -14.82 -13.50
N GLY A 299 -33.16 -15.36 -13.64
CA GLY A 299 -34.42 -14.66 -13.40
C GLY A 299 -34.46 -13.84 -12.10
N PRO A 300 -33.99 -14.35 -10.95
CA PRO A 300 -34.00 -13.59 -9.69
C PRO A 300 -33.26 -12.24 -9.78
N LEU A 301 -32.17 -12.16 -10.56
CA LEU A 301 -31.39 -10.93 -10.73
C LEU A 301 -32.14 -9.86 -11.54
N SER A 302 -33.12 -10.25 -12.35
CA SER A 302 -33.90 -9.30 -13.15
C SER A 302 -34.92 -8.52 -12.32
N VAL A 303 -35.45 -9.13 -11.26
CA VAL A 303 -36.51 -8.59 -10.39
C VAL A 303 -35.92 -7.82 -9.20
N LEU A 304 -34.66 -8.06 -8.87
CA LEU A 304 -34.00 -7.47 -7.71
C LEU A 304 -33.82 -5.94 -7.82
N TRP A 305 -34.19 -5.22 -6.76
CA TRP A 305 -33.96 -3.78 -6.59
C TRP A 305 -33.48 -3.50 -5.15
N PRO A 306 -32.42 -2.69 -4.93
CA PRO A 306 -31.54 -2.07 -5.92
C PRO A 306 -30.74 -3.12 -6.69
N ARG A 307 -30.45 -2.85 -7.96
CA ARG A 307 -29.74 -3.80 -8.82
C ARG A 307 -28.23 -3.77 -8.50
N PRO A 308 -27.56 -4.92 -8.32
CA PRO A 308 -26.13 -4.98 -8.06
C PRO A 308 -25.33 -4.53 -9.28
N ASP A 309 -24.15 -3.96 -9.06
CA ASP A 309 -23.27 -3.47 -10.12
C ASP A 309 -22.35 -4.56 -10.67
N LEU A 310 -22.01 -5.54 -9.82
CA LEU A 310 -21.07 -6.62 -10.13
C LEU A 310 -21.65 -7.99 -9.77
N LEU A 311 -21.56 -8.93 -10.72
CA LEU A 311 -21.88 -10.33 -10.55
C LEU A 311 -20.61 -11.19 -10.67
N ILE A 312 -20.27 -11.87 -9.60
CA ILE A 312 -19.12 -12.80 -9.55
C ILE A 312 -19.63 -14.21 -9.80
N LEU A 313 -19.10 -14.88 -10.82
CA LEU A 313 -19.44 -16.25 -11.19
C LEU A 313 -18.30 -17.21 -10.81
N GLY A 314 -18.59 -18.14 -9.90
CA GLY A 314 -17.71 -19.24 -9.53
C GLY A 314 -18.12 -20.52 -10.25
N LEU A 315 -17.31 -20.98 -11.21
CA LEU A 315 -17.70 -22.05 -12.13
C LEU A 315 -17.34 -23.48 -11.67
N GLY A 316 -17.03 -23.65 -10.38
CA GLY A 316 -16.58 -24.92 -9.79
C GLY A 316 -15.05 -24.98 -9.67
N PRO A 317 -14.41 -26.11 -10.01
CA PRO A 317 -12.97 -26.30 -9.82
C PRO A 317 -12.10 -25.56 -10.85
N GLU A 318 -12.64 -25.26 -12.03
CA GLU A 318 -11.91 -24.65 -13.14
C GLU A 318 -12.62 -23.40 -13.66
N ILE A 319 -11.83 -22.42 -14.10
CA ILE A 319 -12.33 -21.25 -14.82
C ILE A 319 -12.61 -21.61 -16.30
N ARG A 320 -13.74 -21.14 -16.83
CA ARG A 320 -14.16 -21.36 -18.21
C ARG A 320 -14.69 -20.06 -18.85
N PRO A 321 -14.55 -19.87 -20.17
CA PRO A 321 -15.08 -18.69 -20.83
C PRO A 321 -16.61 -18.74 -20.92
N ILE A 322 -17.28 -17.63 -20.58
CA ILE A 322 -18.74 -17.50 -20.69
C ILE A 322 -19.19 -17.40 -22.15
N SER A 323 -20.39 -17.91 -22.47
CA SER A 323 -20.97 -17.74 -23.80
C SER A 323 -21.26 -16.25 -24.10
N PRO A 324 -21.02 -15.78 -25.33
CA PRO A 324 -21.30 -14.40 -25.70
C PRO A 324 -22.78 -14.01 -25.53
N GLU A 325 -23.71 -14.96 -25.68
CA GLU A 325 -25.15 -14.73 -25.53
C GLU A 325 -25.50 -14.44 -24.08
N LEU A 326 -25.02 -15.28 -23.15
CA LEU A 326 -25.22 -15.09 -21.73
C LEU A 326 -24.57 -13.80 -21.23
N ARG A 327 -23.37 -13.47 -21.72
CA ARG A 327 -22.70 -12.21 -21.38
C ARG A 327 -23.50 -10.99 -21.84
N ARG A 328 -24.13 -11.04 -23.02
CA ARG A 328 -25.03 -9.98 -23.49
C ARG A 328 -26.27 -9.86 -22.61
N HIS A 329 -26.85 -11.00 -22.20
CA HIS A 329 -28.00 -11.01 -21.29
C HIS A 329 -27.66 -10.32 -19.95
N VAL A 330 -26.55 -10.70 -19.30
CA VAL A 330 -26.14 -10.05 -18.05
C VAL A 330 -25.81 -8.57 -18.24
N SER A 331 -25.17 -8.21 -19.35
CA SER A 331 -24.91 -6.81 -19.68
C SER A 331 -26.22 -6.02 -19.92
N SER A 332 -27.25 -6.66 -20.46
CA SER A 332 -28.58 -6.03 -20.66
C SER A 332 -29.31 -5.79 -19.34
N LEU A 333 -29.05 -6.61 -18.32
CA LEU A 333 -29.48 -6.34 -16.95
C LEU A 333 -28.70 -5.15 -16.35
N GLY A 334 -27.56 -4.75 -16.90
CA GLY A 334 -26.76 -3.62 -16.41
C GLY A 334 -25.69 -4.01 -15.40
N MET A 335 -25.37 -5.31 -15.29
CA MET A 335 -24.36 -5.83 -14.36
C MET A 335 -23.04 -6.12 -15.09
N ARG A 336 -21.92 -5.92 -14.40
CA ARG A 336 -20.60 -6.41 -14.85
C ARG A 336 -20.43 -7.85 -14.40
N VAL A 337 -19.71 -8.66 -15.17
CA VAL A 337 -19.47 -10.07 -14.86
C VAL A 337 -17.99 -10.33 -14.66
N GLU A 338 -17.65 -10.95 -13.54
CA GLU A 338 -16.34 -11.52 -13.27
C GLU A 338 -16.45 -13.04 -13.16
N ILE A 339 -15.47 -13.76 -13.71
CA ILE A 339 -15.51 -15.21 -13.83
C ILE A 339 -14.26 -15.75 -13.15
N LEU A 340 -14.45 -16.67 -12.21
CA LEU A 340 -13.37 -17.32 -11.46
C LEU A 340 -13.72 -18.78 -11.17
N ASP A 341 -12.75 -19.53 -10.68
CA ASP A 341 -13.00 -20.76 -9.94
C ASP A 341 -13.67 -20.44 -8.59
N THR A 342 -14.49 -21.35 -8.09
CA THR A 342 -15.39 -21.10 -6.96
C THR A 342 -14.66 -20.66 -5.69
N ARG A 343 -13.47 -21.21 -5.40
CA ARG A 343 -12.71 -20.85 -4.19
C ARG A 343 -12.23 -19.41 -4.23
N ASN A 344 -11.66 -18.99 -5.36
CA ASN A 344 -11.20 -17.61 -5.53
C ASN A 344 -12.39 -16.65 -5.67
N ALA A 345 -13.48 -17.07 -6.31
CA ALA A 345 -14.72 -16.32 -6.41
C ALA A 345 -15.32 -16.00 -5.04
N ALA A 346 -15.39 -17.00 -4.14
CA ALA A 346 -15.87 -16.83 -2.77
C ALA A 346 -14.99 -15.86 -1.96
N ALA A 347 -13.66 -16.00 -2.07
CA ALA A 347 -12.74 -15.08 -1.41
C ALA A 347 -12.90 -13.63 -1.91
N GLN A 348 -13.06 -13.45 -3.23
CA GLN A 348 -13.28 -12.14 -3.82
C GLN A 348 -14.62 -11.52 -3.39
N PHE A 349 -15.70 -12.31 -3.38
CA PHE A 349 -17.00 -11.88 -2.88
C PHE A 349 -16.91 -11.41 -1.42
N ASN A 350 -16.29 -12.20 -0.55
CA ASN A 350 -16.15 -11.85 0.87
C ASN A 350 -15.45 -10.51 1.06
N LEU A 351 -14.38 -10.23 0.31
CA LEU A 351 -13.68 -8.95 0.36
C LEU A 351 -14.57 -7.78 -0.12
N LEU A 352 -15.18 -7.94 -1.30
CA LEU A 352 -15.94 -6.86 -1.91
C LEU A 352 -17.23 -6.53 -1.16
N VAL A 353 -17.89 -7.52 -0.56
CA VAL A 353 -19.08 -7.26 0.26
C VAL A 353 -18.73 -6.49 1.52
N THR A 354 -17.58 -6.74 2.13
CA THR A 354 -17.11 -5.95 3.28
C THR A 354 -16.72 -4.52 2.88
N GLU A 355 -16.15 -4.33 1.70
CA GLU A 355 -15.72 -3.01 1.21
C GLU A 355 -16.87 -2.13 0.69
N ARG A 356 -17.77 -2.72 -0.11
CA ARG A 356 -18.81 -2.00 -0.87
C ARG A 356 -20.22 -2.19 -0.33
N GLY A 357 -20.44 -3.24 0.47
CA GLY A 357 -21.74 -3.61 1.01
C GLY A 357 -22.47 -4.68 0.19
N VAL A 358 -23.44 -5.32 0.85
CA VAL A 358 -24.20 -6.49 0.35
C VAL A 358 -25.11 -6.22 -0.84
N ASN A 359 -25.43 -4.95 -1.11
CA ASN A 359 -26.37 -4.58 -2.17
C ASN A 359 -25.68 -4.33 -3.52
N GLU A 360 -24.40 -3.98 -3.52
CA GLU A 360 -23.67 -3.63 -4.73
C GLU A 360 -23.10 -4.86 -5.45
N VAL A 361 -22.91 -5.96 -4.73
CA VAL A 361 -22.21 -7.16 -5.20
C VAL A 361 -23.12 -8.38 -5.08
N ALA A 362 -23.30 -9.09 -6.18
CA ALA A 362 -23.95 -10.39 -6.23
C ALA A 362 -22.93 -11.48 -6.60
N ALA A 363 -23.16 -12.71 -6.13
CA ALA A 363 -22.34 -13.85 -6.51
C ALA A 363 -23.20 -15.07 -6.83
N ALA A 364 -22.72 -15.90 -7.75
CA ALA A 364 -23.33 -17.17 -8.07
C ALA A 364 -22.24 -18.24 -8.21
N PHE A 365 -22.29 -19.27 -7.40
CA PHE A 365 -21.25 -20.29 -7.28
C PHE A 365 -21.78 -21.69 -7.55
N ILE A 366 -20.99 -22.45 -8.30
CA ILE A 366 -21.14 -23.89 -8.53
C ILE A 366 -20.22 -24.64 -7.56
N PRO A 367 -20.63 -25.76 -6.94
CA PRO A 367 -19.79 -26.50 -6.00
C PRO A 367 -18.46 -26.96 -6.61
N ILE A 368 -17.42 -27.07 -5.78
CA ILE A 368 -16.07 -27.44 -6.25
C ILE A 368 -16.03 -28.86 -6.84
N GLY A 369 -16.88 -29.75 -6.34
CA GLY A 369 -16.97 -31.13 -6.81
C GLY A 369 -17.73 -31.28 -8.13
N TRP A 370 -18.18 -30.19 -8.77
CA TRP A 370 -18.97 -30.27 -9.99
C TRP A 370 -18.23 -30.99 -11.13
N LYS A 371 -18.87 -32.03 -11.66
CA LYS A 371 -18.46 -32.73 -12.88
C LYS A 371 -19.56 -32.66 -13.92
N GLU A 372 -19.15 -32.32 -15.14
CA GLU A 372 -20.06 -32.21 -16.26
C GLU A 372 -20.76 -33.55 -16.56
N GLY A 373 -22.09 -33.54 -16.64
CA GLY A 373 -22.95 -34.70 -16.88
C GLY A 373 -23.32 -35.51 -15.63
N ILE A 374 -22.61 -35.34 -14.51
CA ILE A 374 -22.83 -36.09 -13.26
C ILE A 374 -23.43 -35.18 -12.17
N GLY A 375 -22.94 -33.93 -12.09
CA GLY A 375 -23.25 -33.01 -11.00
C GLY A 375 -22.17 -33.00 -9.91
N ALA A 376 -22.52 -32.51 -8.73
CA ALA A 376 -21.60 -32.38 -7.58
C ALA A 376 -21.79 -33.45 -6.49
N ASN A 377 -22.87 -34.25 -6.57
CA ASN A 377 -23.13 -35.38 -5.66
C ASN A 377 -22.51 -36.65 -6.25
N TRP A 378 -21.23 -36.93 -6.00
CA TRP A 378 -20.59 -38.18 -6.41
C TRP A 378 -19.58 -38.69 -5.40
#